data_AF-A0A814RX72-F1
#
_entry.id   AF-A0A814RX72-F1
#
_cell.length_a   1.000
_cell.length_b   1.000
_cell.length_c   1.000
_cell.angle_alpha   90.00
_cell.angle_beta   90.00
_cell.angle_gamma   90.00
#
_symmetry.space_group_name_H-M   'P 1'
#
loop_
_entity.id
_entity.type
_entity.pdbx_description
1 polymer ?
#
loop_
_entity_poly.entity_id
_entity_poly.type
_entity_poly.pdbx_seq_one_letter_code
_entity_poly.pdbx_strand_id
1 'polypeptide(L)'
;MEYKPIHINIQGGQDSWSIEENEQFFEKALEVQAKYPQVTSSHETHRTRALYNPFTTAHFVKRFPTLRLTADYSHFILVCERLLQHPTDDERFRLFASRVDHLHARVGTAQHAQISDPLEAKEECGQMQKWWEMIWDAQNNRTWITVTPEYGPAPYAMTNEINVWDLTNREMERQKENYQKWSNNIH
;
A
#
# COMPACT_ATOMS: atom_id res chain seq x y z
N MET A 1 14.96 3.85 -25.50
CA MET A 1 15.02 2.74 -24.53
C MET A 1 13.63 2.18 -24.38
N GLU A 2 13.44 0.90 -24.65
CA GLU A 2 12.18 0.22 -24.34
C GLU A 2 12.22 -0.16 -22.85
N TYR A 3 11.40 0.49 -22.05
CA TYR A 3 11.27 0.15 -20.63
C TYR A 3 10.64 -1.25 -20.53
N LYS A 4 11.23 -2.16 -19.73
CA LYS A 4 10.75 -3.54 -19.50
C LYS A 4 10.09 -3.62 -18.11
N PRO A 5 8.87 -3.09 -17.93
CA PRO A 5 8.24 -3.07 -16.60
C PRO A 5 7.95 -4.50 -16.13
N ILE A 6 8.23 -4.76 -14.86
CA ILE A 6 7.92 -6.05 -14.20
C ILE A 6 6.56 -6.05 -13.51
N HIS A 7 5.95 -4.87 -13.32
CA HIS A 7 4.71 -4.66 -12.59
C HIS A 7 4.03 -3.36 -13.02
N ILE A 8 2.70 -3.33 -13.05
CA ILE A 8 1.88 -2.14 -13.30
C ILE A 8 1.04 -1.83 -12.08
N ASN A 9 1.23 -0.63 -11.53
CA ASN A 9 0.37 -0.08 -10.48
C ASN A 9 -0.84 0.65 -11.10
N ILE A 10 -2.04 0.42 -10.56
CA ILE A 10 -3.29 0.98 -11.09
C ILE A 10 -4.04 1.73 -10.00
N GLN A 11 -4.20 3.04 -10.17
CA GLN A 11 -5.15 3.84 -9.39
C GLN A 11 -6.55 3.76 -10.03
N GLY A 12 -7.30 2.71 -9.67
CA GLY A 12 -8.57 2.36 -10.31
C GLY A 12 -9.82 2.82 -9.54
N GLY A 13 -10.91 3.05 -10.30
CA GLY A 13 -12.19 3.51 -9.76
C GLY A 13 -12.14 4.90 -9.12
N GLN A 14 -13.22 5.28 -8.43
CA GLN A 14 -13.37 6.59 -7.80
C GLN A 14 -14.10 6.46 -6.46
N ASP A 15 -13.76 7.33 -5.51
CA ASP A 15 -14.43 7.40 -4.20
C ASP A 15 -15.86 7.98 -4.28
N SER A 16 -16.13 8.80 -5.29
CA SER A 16 -17.42 9.44 -5.55
C SER A 16 -18.46 8.54 -6.23
N TRP A 17 -18.03 7.38 -6.74
CA TRP A 17 -18.93 6.40 -7.36
C TRP A 17 -19.66 5.57 -6.31
N SER A 18 -20.83 5.05 -6.66
CA SER A 18 -21.54 4.08 -5.82
C SER A 18 -20.71 2.80 -5.65
N ILE A 19 -21.07 1.98 -4.66
CA ILE A 19 -20.43 0.67 -4.49
C ILE A 19 -20.63 -0.18 -5.76
N GLU A 20 -21.83 -0.17 -6.33
CA GLU A 20 -22.19 -0.93 -7.53
C GLU A 20 -21.41 -0.47 -8.76
N GLU A 21 -21.21 0.84 -8.94
CA GLU A 21 -20.38 1.38 -10.04
C GLU A 21 -18.93 0.94 -9.91
N ASN A 22 -18.36 0.98 -8.69
CA ASN A 22 -17.02 0.46 -8.43
C ASN A 22 -16.93 -1.06 -8.59
N GLU A 23 -17.97 -1.82 -8.23
CA GLU A 23 -18.04 -3.26 -8.48
C GLU A 23 -18.03 -3.57 -9.98
N GLN A 24 -18.82 -2.86 -10.78
CA GLN A 24 -18.82 -2.99 -12.25
C GLN A 24 -17.45 -2.65 -12.83
N PHE A 25 -16.79 -1.61 -12.32
CA PHE A 25 -15.42 -1.28 -12.70
C PHE A 25 -14.46 -2.44 -12.43
N PHE A 26 -14.46 -2.99 -11.21
CA PHE A 26 -13.55 -4.09 -10.87
C PHE A 26 -13.87 -5.38 -11.64
N GLU A 27 -15.14 -5.70 -11.87
CA GLU A 27 -15.53 -6.84 -12.69
C GLU A 27 -14.88 -6.73 -14.09
N LYS A 28 -14.99 -5.57 -14.73
CA LYS A 28 -14.40 -5.34 -16.06
C LYS A 28 -12.88 -5.22 -16.04
N ALA A 29 -12.31 -4.58 -15.03
CA ALA A 29 -10.85 -4.49 -14.89
C ALA A 29 -10.21 -5.87 -14.74
N LEU A 30 -10.80 -6.73 -13.90
CA LEU A 30 -10.32 -8.10 -13.68
C LEU A 30 -10.54 -8.99 -14.92
N GLU A 31 -11.65 -8.83 -15.66
CA GLU A 31 -11.84 -9.48 -16.96
C GLU A 31 -10.74 -9.11 -17.96
N VAL A 32 -10.30 -7.84 -17.99
CA VAL A 32 -9.21 -7.39 -18.85
C VAL A 32 -7.87 -7.96 -18.38
N GLN A 33 -7.55 -7.89 -17.08
CA GLN A 33 -6.32 -8.45 -16.53
C GLN A 33 -6.20 -9.95 -16.82
N ALA A 34 -7.30 -10.70 -16.72
CA ALA A 34 -7.33 -12.13 -17.02
C ALA A 34 -6.99 -12.46 -18.49
N LYS A 35 -7.18 -11.53 -19.43
CA LYS A 35 -6.78 -11.69 -20.85
C LYS A 35 -5.28 -11.52 -21.06
N TYR A 36 -4.57 -10.90 -20.12
CA TYR A 36 -3.14 -10.60 -20.20
C TYR A 36 -2.40 -11.12 -18.95
N PRO A 37 -2.44 -12.43 -18.65
CA PRO A 37 -1.86 -12.99 -17.43
C PRO A 37 -0.34 -12.82 -17.32
N GLN A 38 0.35 -12.51 -18.42
CA GLN A 38 1.77 -12.17 -18.45
C GLN A 38 2.09 -10.76 -17.95
N VAL A 39 1.07 -9.91 -17.80
CA VAL A 39 1.21 -8.53 -17.31
C VAL A 39 0.83 -8.50 -15.83
N THR A 40 1.83 -8.51 -14.95
CA THR A 40 1.60 -8.35 -13.52
C THR A 40 1.05 -6.96 -13.23
N SER A 41 -0.10 -6.89 -12.58
CA SER A 41 -0.68 -5.61 -12.19
C SER A 41 -1.49 -5.72 -10.90
N SER A 42 -1.57 -4.61 -10.17
CA SER A 42 -2.34 -4.52 -8.93
C SER A 42 -2.93 -3.13 -8.74
N HIS A 43 -4.01 -3.06 -7.94
CA HIS A 43 -4.74 -1.83 -7.69
C HIS A 43 -4.28 -1.16 -6.40
N GLU A 44 -3.95 0.11 -6.48
CA GLU A 44 -3.43 0.88 -5.35
C GLU A 44 -4.52 1.24 -4.36
N THR A 45 -4.23 1.07 -3.07
CA THR A 45 -4.99 1.71 -2.00
C THR A 45 -4.66 3.19 -1.99
N HIS A 46 -5.52 4.02 -2.58
CA HIS A 46 -5.24 5.45 -2.76
C HIS A 46 -6.47 6.29 -2.44
N ARG A 47 -6.28 7.43 -1.76
CA ARG A 47 -7.37 8.41 -1.52
C ARG A 47 -7.99 8.84 -2.86
N THR A 48 -9.24 9.26 -2.88
CA THR A 48 -9.97 9.60 -4.12
C THR A 48 -10.23 8.43 -5.09
N ARG A 49 -9.82 7.20 -4.78
CA ARG A 49 -10.04 6.00 -5.61
C ARG A 49 -10.99 5.02 -4.94
N ALA A 50 -11.35 3.94 -5.61
CA ALA A 50 -12.28 2.95 -5.05
C ALA A 50 -11.76 2.31 -3.75
N LEU A 51 -10.44 2.15 -3.63
CA LEU A 51 -9.76 1.53 -2.49
C LEU A 51 -9.21 2.60 -1.51
N TYR A 52 -9.98 3.64 -1.21
CA TYR A 52 -9.52 4.78 -0.43
C TYR A 52 -9.48 4.58 1.09
N ASN A 53 -10.22 3.61 1.62
CA ASN A 53 -10.28 3.31 3.06
C ASN A 53 -10.29 1.79 3.31
N PRO A 54 -9.92 1.32 4.51
CA PRO A 54 -9.81 -0.12 4.80
C PRO A 54 -11.16 -0.84 4.81
N PHE A 55 -12.26 -0.16 5.11
CA PHE A 55 -13.58 -0.81 5.19
C PHE A 55 -14.13 -1.15 3.80
N THR A 56 -14.08 -0.18 2.89
CA THR A 56 -14.44 -0.34 1.48
C THR A 56 -13.47 -1.29 0.77
N THR A 57 -12.17 -1.22 1.07
CA THR A 57 -11.19 -2.17 0.52
C THR A 57 -11.50 -3.61 0.97
N ALA A 58 -11.88 -3.83 2.23
CA ALA A 58 -12.29 -5.15 2.71
C ALA A 58 -13.54 -5.70 2.01
N HIS A 59 -14.49 -4.84 1.64
CA HIS A 59 -15.63 -5.23 0.82
C HIS A 59 -15.16 -5.77 -0.54
N PHE A 60 -14.38 -4.99 -1.29
CA PHE A 60 -13.95 -5.38 -2.64
C PHE A 60 -13.02 -6.60 -2.64
N VAL A 61 -12.09 -6.70 -1.69
CA VAL A 61 -11.19 -7.87 -1.57
C VAL A 61 -11.98 -9.16 -1.29
N LYS A 62 -13.07 -9.09 -0.51
CA LYS A 62 -13.95 -10.25 -0.27
C LYS A 62 -14.80 -10.57 -1.49
N ARG A 63 -15.31 -9.55 -2.18
CA ARG A 63 -16.18 -9.70 -3.35
C ARG A 63 -15.43 -10.24 -4.57
N PHE A 64 -14.17 -9.84 -4.74
CA PHE A 64 -13.30 -10.19 -5.87
C PHE A 64 -12.02 -10.89 -5.38
N PRO A 65 -12.04 -12.22 -5.18
CA PRO A 65 -10.91 -12.96 -4.61
C PRO A 65 -9.61 -12.90 -5.42
N THR A 66 -9.68 -12.54 -6.71
CA THR A 66 -8.54 -12.37 -7.61
C THR A 66 -7.98 -10.94 -7.63
N LEU A 67 -8.63 -9.99 -6.95
CA LEU A 67 -8.14 -8.62 -6.85
C LEU A 67 -6.79 -8.58 -6.12
N ARG A 68 -5.78 -8.02 -6.80
CA ARG A 68 -4.43 -7.84 -6.28
C ARG A 68 -4.21 -6.37 -5.90
N LEU A 69 -3.46 -6.14 -4.82
CA LEU A 69 -3.27 -4.82 -4.23
C LEU A 69 -1.84 -4.30 -4.38
N THR A 70 -1.70 -3.02 -4.71
CA THR A 70 -0.53 -2.22 -4.32
C THR A 70 -0.88 -1.56 -2.98
N ALA A 71 -0.15 -1.91 -1.92
CA ALA A 71 -0.42 -1.38 -0.60
C ALA A 71 0.28 -0.03 -0.40
N ASP A 72 -0.47 1.05 -0.44
CA ASP A 72 -0.11 2.31 0.19
C ASP A 72 -1.10 2.62 1.33
N TYR A 73 -0.73 2.18 2.55
CA TYR A 73 -1.59 2.35 3.71
C TYR A 73 -1.50 3.75 4.34
N SER A 74 -0.60 4.63 3.87
CA SER A 74 -0.55 6.02 4.33
C SER A 74 -1.88 6.74 4.05
N HIS A 75 -2.55 6.37 2.95
CA HIS A 75 -3.88 6.87 2.61
C HIS A 75 -4.97 6.44 3.59
N PHE A 76 -4.92 5.22 4.10
CA PHE A 76 -5.92 4.73 5.06
C PHE A 76 -5.86 5.48 6.38
N ILE A 77 -4.66 5.70 6.90
CA ILE A 77 -4.47 6.46 8.14
C ILE A 77 -4.99 7.89 7.96
N LEU A 78 -4.64 8.54 6.85
CA LEU A 78 -5.09 9.89 6.54
C LEU A 78 -6.62 9.98 6.44
N VAL A 79 -7.25 9.13 5.64
CA VAL A 79 -8.70 9.16 5.40
C VAL A 79 -9.49 8.85 6.67
N CYS A 80 -8.99 7.96 7.52
CA CYS A 80 -9.66 7.61 8.77
C CYS A 80 -9.31 8.53 9.94
N GLU A 81 -8.37 9.46 9.75
CA GLU A 81 -7.81 10.34 10.78
C GLU A 81 -7.37 9.59 12.06
N ARG A 82 -6.86 8.35 11.90
CA ARG A 82 -6.39 7.51 13.01
C ARG A 82 -5.42 6.43 12.55
N LEU A 83 -4.56 5.95 13.46
CA LEU A 83 -3.55 4.91 13.17
C LEU A 83 -4.10 3.48 12.98
N LEU A 84 -5.41 3.26 13.13
CA LEU A 84 -6.06 1.96 12.88
C LEU A 84 -5.49 0.79 13.71
N GLN A 85 -5.41 0.95 15.03
CA GLN A 85 -4.82 -0.01 15.97
C GLN A 85 -5.83 -1.00 16.62
N HIS A 86 -7.12 -0.95 16.24
CA HIS A 86 -8.12 -1.83 16.87
C HIS A 86 -7.93 -3.29 16.41
N PRO A 87 -8.23 -4.32 17.23
CA PRO A 87 -8.10 -5.72 16.80
C PRO A 87 -8.84 -6.08 15.50
N THR A 88 -9.99 -5.45 15.23
CA THR A 88 -10.71 -5.63 13.96
C THR A 88 -9.97 -5.02 12.76
N ASP A 89 -9.16 -3.99 12.98
CA ASP A 89 -8.34 -3.39 11.93
C ASP A 89 -7.24 -4.40 11.53
N ASP A 90 -6.55 -5.00 12.50
CA ASP A 90 -5.55 -6.06 12.26
C ASP A 90 -6.08 -7.25 11.43
N GLU A 91 -7.32 -7.68 11.66
CA GLU A 91 -7.95 -8.74 10.85
C GLU A 91 -8.09 -8.33 9.37
N ARG A 92 -8.42 -7.06 9.11
CA ARG A 92 -8.49 -6.52 7.73
C ARG A 92 -7.12 -6.45 7.08
N PHE A 93 -6.11 -5.98 7.82
CA PHE A 93 -4.74 -5.91 7.28
C PHE A 93 -4.14 -7.29 7.01
N ARG A 94 -4.46 -8.31 7.82
CA ARG A 94 -4.11 -9.71 7.49
C ARG A 94 -4.79 -10.21 6.22
N LEU A 95 -6.07 -9.87 6.01
CA LEU A 95 -6.77 -10.17 4.76
C LEU A 95 -6.08 -9.48 3.57
N PHE A 96 -5.73 -8.20 3.70
CA PHE A 96 -5.07 -7.45 2.63
C PHE A 96 -3.69 -8.00 2.31
N ALA A 97 -2.90 -8.35 3.34
CA ALA A 97 -1.56 -8.91 3.18
C ALA A 97 -1.53 -10.09 2.21
N SER A 98 -2.51 -11.00 2.28
CA SER A 98 -2.64 -12.14 1.35
C SER A 98 -2.90 -11.75 -0.13
N ARG A 99 -3.26 -10.49 -0.37
CA ARG A 99 -3.62 -9.92 -1.68
C ARG A 99 -2.62 -8.91 -2.21
N VAL A 100 -1.59 -8.55 -1.46
CA VAL A 100 -0.60 -7.56 -1.90
C VAL A 100 0.39 -8.19 -2.89
N ASP A 101 0.68 -7.46 -3.97
CA ASP A 101 1.78 -7.77 -4.90
C ASP A 101 2.93 -6.77 -4.83
N HIS A 102 2.62 -5.51 -4.52
CA HIS A 102 3.60 -4.43 -4.45
C HIS A 102 3.35 -3.56 -3.22
N LEU A 103 4.42 -3.10 -2.57
CA LEU A 103 4.34 -2.24 -1.41
C LEU A 103 4.85 -0.83 -1.74
N HIS A 104 4.03 0.18 -1.48
CA HIS A 104 4.46 1.57 -1.39
C HIS A 104 4.79 1.89 0.07
N ALA A 105 6.08 1.94 0.38
CA ALA A 105 6.58 2.13 1.74
C ALA A 105 6.66 3.62 2.10
N ARG A 106 5.51 4.30 2.14
CA ARG A 106 5.40 5.68 2.65
C ARG A 106 4.77 5.65 4.03
N VAL A 107 5.38 6.36 4.99
CA VAL A 107 4.75 6.58 6.30
C VAL A 107 3.96 7.89 6.25
N GLY A 108 2.68 7.82 6.61
CA GLY A 108 1.81 8.98 6.81
C GLY A 108 1.40 9.13 8.27
N THR A 109 0.66 10.19 8.55
CA THR A 109 0.02 10.47 9.85
C THR A 109 -1.50 10.54 9.66
N ALA A 110 -2.23 10.67 10.77
CA ALA A 110 -3.68 10.94 10.73
C ALA A 110 -4.05 12.23 9.98
N GLN A 111 -3.10 13.13 9.74
CA GLN A 111 -3.36 14.47 9.18
C GLN A 111 -2.63 14.73 7.87
N HIS A 112 -1.62 13.92 7.53
CA HIS A 112 -0.83 14.07 6.29
C HIS A 112 -0.50 12.70 5.70
N ALA A 113 -0.54 12.58 4.37
CA ALA A 113 -0.15 11.33 3.70
C ALA A 113 1.34 10.98 3.87
N GLN A 114 2.14 11.91 4.38
CA GLN A 114 3.58 11.78 4.48
C GLN A 114 4.10 12.45 5.75
N ILE A 115 4.99 11.77 6.46
CA ILE A 115 5.77 12.35 7.57
C ILE A 115 6.92 13.22 7.05
N SER A 116 7.38 14.18 7.84
CA SER A 116 8.59 14.96 7.51
C SER A 116 9.88 14.32 8.02
N ASP A 117 9.83 13.63 9.16
CA ASP A 117 10.98 12.93 9.73
C ASP A 117 10.53 11.65 10.46
N PRO A 118 11.03 10.46 10.06
CA PRO A 118 10.79 9.20 10.76
C PRO A 118 11.17 9.19 12.23
N LEU A 119 12.16 10.00 12.65
CA LEU A 119 12.61 10.03 14.05
C LEU A 119 11.55 10.62 14.98
N GLU A 120 10.71 11.50 14.46
CA GLU A 120 9.63 12.20 15.18
C GLU A 120 8.28 11.47 15.07
N ALA A 121 8.17 10.47 14.19
CA ALA A 121 6.94 9.73 13.89
C ALA A 121 7.06 8.25 14.24
N LYS A 122 7.57 7.94 15.44
CA LYS A 122 7.89 6.56 15.86
C LYS A 122 6.67 5.66 15.91
N GLU A 123 5.52 6.18 16.34
CA GLU A 123 4.28 5.41 16.44
C GLU A 123 3.74 5.06 15.05
N GLU A 124 3.70 6.03 14.14
CA GLU A 124 3.33 5.84 12.74
C GLU A 124 4.26 4.85 12.05
N CYS A 125 5.57 5.01 12.22
CA CYS A 125 6.56 4.09 11.65
C CYS A 125 6.37 2.67 12.18
N GLY A 126 6.15 2.50 13.49
CA GLY A 126 5.89 1.20 14.10
C GLY A 126 4.61 0.54 13.57
N GLN A 127 3.53 1.32 13.45
CA GLN A 127 2.26 0.80 12.94
C GLN A 127 2.32 0.41 11.46
N MET A 128 2.94 1.25 10.63
CA MET A 128 3.14 0.94 9.20
C MET A 128 4.03 -0.29 9.03
N GLN A 129 5.13 -0.37 9.79
CA GLN A 129 6.06 -1.50 9.77
C GLN A 129 5.35 -2.81 10.15
N LYS A 130 4.48 -2.79 11.17
CA LYS A 130 3.66 -3.94 11.56
C LYS A 130 2.82 -4.47 10.39
N TRP A 131 2.20 -3.59 9.60
CA TRP A 131 1.42 -4.03 8.42
C TRP A 131 2.27 -4.52 7.27
N TRP A 132 3.46 -3.93 7.08
CA TRP A 132 4.42 -4.39 6.07
C TRP A 132 4.98 -5.77 6.39
N GLU A 133 5.25 -6.06 7.66
CA GLU A 133 5.64 -7.40 8.10
C GLU A 133 4.53 -8.44 7.88
N MET A 134 3.25 -8.09 8.12
CA MET A 134 2.14 -8.98 7.76
C MET A 134 2.13 -9.33 6.26
N ILE A 135 2.47 -8.36 5.39
CA ILE A 135 2.60 -8.60 3.95
C ILE A 135 3.76 -9.55 3.66
N TRP A 136 4.93 -9.31 4.26
CA TRP A 136 6.09 -10.17 4.08
C TRP A 136 5.82 -11.60 4.56
N ASP A 137 5.15 -11.77 5.71
CA ASP A 137 4.73 -13.08 6.24
C ASP A 137 3.82 -13.82 5.24
N ALA A 138 2.85 -13.12 4.65
CA ALA A 138 1.96 -13.68 3.63
C ALA A 138 2.67 -13.99 2.30
N GLN A 139 3.89 -13.48 2.11
CA GLN A 139 4.70 -13.61 0.90
C GLN A 139 5.96 -14.46 1.10
N ASN A 140 6.12 -15.15 2.23
CA ASN A 140 7.33 -15.92 2.57
C ASN A 140 7.74 -16.99 1.54
N ASN A 141 6.81 -17.45 0.70
CA ASN A 141 7.08 -18.40 -0.38
C ASN A 141 7.47 -17.74 -1.72
N ARG A 142 7.59 -16.41 -1.79
CA ARG A 142 7.99 -15.68 -3.00
C ARG A 142 9.51 -15.60 -3.12
N THR A 143 10.01 -15.69 -4.35
CA THR A 143 11.45 -15.51 -4.63
C THR A 143 11.90 -14.07 -4.44
N TRP A 144 11.00 -13.10 -4.62
CA TRP A 144 11.27 -11.68 -4.42
C TRP A 144 9.98 -10.94 -4.03
N ILE A 145 10.16 -9.81 -3.35
CA ILE A 145 9.12 -8.85 -2.97
C ILE A 145 9.55 -7.49 -3.53
N THR A 146 8.59 -6.67 -3.96
CA THR A 146 8.87 -5.32 -4.45
C THR A 146 8.35 -4.27 -3.49
N VAL A 147 9.20 -3.29 -3.22
CA VAL A 147 8.92 -2.17 -2.32
C VAL A 147 9.40 -0.89 -2.99
N THR A 148 8.60 0.16 -2.94
CA THR A 148 8.97 1.51 -3.38
C THR A 148 8.63 2.51 -2.29
N PRO A 149 9.63 3.13 -1.63
CA PRO A 149 9.38 4.30 -0.83
C PRO A 149 9.02 5.47 -1.75
N GLU A 150 7.80 5.98 -1.66
CA GLU A 150 7.25 6.96 -2.61
C GLU A 150 6.98 8.31 -1.96
N TYR A 151 8.01 8.89 -1.32
CA TYR A 151 7.90 10.23 -0.78
C TYR A 151 7.88 11.25 -1.92
N GLY A 152 6.89 12.12 -1.91
CA GLY A 152 6.62 13.10 -2.96
C GLY A 152 6.65 14.54 -2.43
N PRO A 153 6.73 15.53 -3.35
CA PRO A 153 6.61 16.94 -2.99
C PRO A 153 5.19 17.30 -2.52
N ALA A 154 4.94 18.56 -2.18
CA ALA A 154 3.58 19.05 -1.92
C ALA A 154 2.63 18.67 -3.08
N PRO A 155 1.37 18.28 -2.79
CA PRO A 155 0.67 18.39 -1.51
C PRO A 155 0.83 17.17 -0.58
N TYR A 156 1.73 16.23 -0.87
CA TYR A 156 1.97 15.09 0.02
C TYR A 156 2.87 15.49 1.20
N ALA A 157 3.95 16.22 0.91
CA ALA A 157 4.82 16.79 1.91
C ALA A 157 4.13 17.95 2.66
N MET A 158 4.36 18.05 3.99
CA MET A 158 3.81 19.14 4.82
C MET A 158 4.34 20.53 4.41
N THR A 159 5.54 20.59 3.85
CA THR A 159 6.18 21.83 3.38
C THR A 159 6.96 21.58 2.08
N ASN A 160 7.24 22.65 1.33
CA ASN A 160 8.09 22.58 0.13
C ASN A 160 9.59 22.48 0.45
N GLU A 161 9.98 22.56 1.73
CA GLU A 161 11.38 22.56 2.18
C GLU A 161 11.91 21.15 2.46
N ILE A 162 11.06 20.13 2.31
CA ILE A 162 11.44 18.74 2.56
C ILE A 162 12.27 18.21 1.39
N ASN A 163 13.45 17.67 1.70
CA ASN A 163 14.24 16.92 0.73
C ASN A 163 13.64 15.52 0.54
N VAL A 164 12.69 15.41 -0.38
CA VAL A 164 11.95 14.17 -0.66
C VAL A 164 12.86 13.03 -1.15
N TRP A 165 13.97 13.35 -1.82
CA TRP A 165 14.95 12.37 -2.26
C TRP A 165 15.71 11.76 -1.09
N ASP A 166 16.19 12.61 -0.17
CA ASP A 166 16.85 12.15 1.05
C ASP A 166 15.90 11.29 1.89
N LEU A 167 14.66 11.74 2.08
CA LEU A 167 13.66 11.01 2.85
C LEU A 167 13.30 9.66 2.20
N THR A 168 13.12 9.63 0.88
CA THR A 168 12.92 8.40 0.10
C THR A 168 14.07 7.42 0.30
N ASN A 169 15.32 7.89 0.21
CA ASN A 169 16.51 7.05 0.35
C ASN A 169 16.67 6.55 1.79
N ARG A 170 16.41 7.40 2.79
CA ARG A 170 16.42 7.00 4.21
C ARG A 170 15.39 5.91 4.50
N GLU A 171 14.18 6.02 3.94
CA GLU A 171 13.18 4.98 4.07
C GLU A 171 13.62 3.68 3.36
N MET A 172 14.21 3.78 2.17
CA MET A 172 14.74 2.62 1.45
C MET A 172 15.72 1.82 2.31
N GLU A 173 16.69 2.51 2.93
CA GLU A 173 17.67 1.85 3.81
C GLU A 173 16.98 1.27 5.06
N ARG A 174 16.03 1.99 5.67
CA ARG A 174 15.25 1.46 6.80
C ARG A 174 14.49 0.19 6.44
N GLN A 175 13.88 0.13 5.25
CA GLN A 175 13.17 -1.06 4.78
C GLN A 175 14.11 -2.23 4.49
N LYS A 176 15.31 -1.99 3.95
CA LYS A 176 16.34 -3.04 3.79
C LYS A 176 16.73 -3.64 5.14
N GLU A 177 17.00 -2.79 6.13
CA GLU A 177 17.35 -3.23 7.49
C GLU A 177 16.22 -4.01 8.16
N ASN A 178 14.98 -3.50 8.06
CA ASN A 178 13.82 -4.15 8.65
C ASN A 178 13.52 -5.49 7.98
N TYR A 179 13.63 -5.56 6.65
CA TYR A 179 13.48 -6.81 5.93
C TYR A 179 14.54 -7.84 6.34
N GLN A 180 15.81 -7.43 6.49
CA GLN A 180 16.88 -8.32 6.94
C GLN A 180 16.62 -8.84 8.37
N LYS A 181 16.15 -7.98 9.28
CA LYS A 181 15.78 -8.39 10.64
C LYS A 181 14.62 -9.37 10.63
N TRP A 182 13.58 -9.07 9.86
CA TRP A 182 12.41 -9.93 9.68
C TRP A 182 12.80 -11.30 9.11
N SER A 183 13.58 -11.35 8.03
CA SER A 183 14.00 -12.60 7.38
C SER A 183 14.84 -13.49 8.29
N ASN A 184 15.65 -12.89 9.18
CA ASN A 184 16.47 -13.63 10.15
C ASN A 184 15.64 -14.27 11.28
N ASN A 185 14.40 -13.82 11.50
CA ASN A 185 13.54 -14.35 12.56
C ASN A 185 12.59 -15.47 12.09
N ILE A 186 12.54 -15.75 10.78
CA ILE A 186 11.63 -16.74 10.18
C ILE A 186 12.38 -18.01 9.75
N HIS A 187 13.72 -17.98 9.80
CA HIS A 187 14.62 -19.12 9.60
C HIS A 187 15.26 -19.56 10.92
#